data_AF-A0A7S4FRW7-F1
#
_entry.id   AF-A0A7S4FRW7-F1
#
_cell.length_a   1.000
_cell.length_b   1.000
_cell.length_c   1.000
_cell.angle_alpha   90.00
_cell.angle_beta   90.00
_cell.angle_gamma   90.00
#
_symmetry.space_group_name_H-M   'P 1'
#
loop_
_entity.id
_entity.type
_entity.pdbx_description
1 polymer ?
#
loop_
_entity_poly.entity_id
_entity_poly.type
_entity_poly.pdbx_seq_one_letter_code
_entity_poly.pdbx_strand_id
1 'polypeptide(L)'
;ADAADAEVNPVAPPPPGLLPEGPRWTSPLWRWGYAVGDAHDAAKEMRSRLSELTSRVLYLQSILARGSDIHWEDIKLCLALKWQRAAHERRDGGEQGFAMTMENMRLGQYEGDKGLARLIGDLQSILPDLMAEEDLEKLDTVVQELNPEGMQLRDEDMQHRRVAVKALLVLDFINKGL
;
A
#
# COMPACT_ATOMS: atom_id res chain seq x y z
N ALA A 1 -8.41 -36.98 -30.60
CA ALA A 1 -8.91 -36.12 -29.52
C ALA A 1 -8.08 -36.48 -28.30
N ASP A 2 -7.15 -35.62 -27.92
CA ASP A 2 -6.58 -35.62 -26.58
C ASP A 2 -6.09 -34.20 -26.32
N ALA A 3 -6.92 -33.45 -25.60
CA ALA A 3 -6.59 -32.13 -25.11
C ALA A 3 -5.69 -32.35 -23.90
N ALA A 4 -4.44 -31.92 -24.00
CA ALA A 4 -3.56 -31.81 -22.85
C ALA A 4 -4.15 -30.77 -21.91
N ASP A 5 -4.67 -31.24 -20.76
CA ASP A 5 -4.99 -30.42 -19.62
C ASP A 5 -3.74 -29.63 -19.22
N ALA A 6 -3.77 -28.33 -19.48
CA ALA A 6 -2.79 -27.40 -18.98
C ALA A 6 -2.97 -27.34 -17.45
N GLU A 7 -2.06 -27.99 -16.74
CA GLU A 7 -1.95 -27.98 -15.30
C GLU A 7 -1.82 -26.51 -14.83
N VAL A 8 -2.91 -25.98 -14.26
CA VAL A 8 -2.97 -24.65 -13.67
C VAL A 8 -2.03 -24.66 -12.48
N ASN A 9 -0.84 -24.10 -12.66
CA ASN A 9 0.16 -23.93 -11.62
C ASN A 9 -0.50 -23.20 -10.44
N PRO A 10 -0.55 -23.78 -9.22
CA PRO A 10 -1.22 -23.15 -8.10
C PRO A 10 -0.56 -21.81 -7.82
N VAL A 11 -1.34 -20.74 -7.92
CA VAL A 11 -0.94 -19.39 -7.52
C VAL A 11 -0.39 -19.51 -6.09
N ALA A 12 0.89 -19.17 -5.91
CA ALA A 12 1.53 -19.22 -4.61
C ALA A 12 0.64 -18.48 -3.59
N PRO A 13 0.48 -19.01 -2.36
CA PRO A 13 -0.32 -18.34 -1.36
C PRO A 13 0.18 -16.90 -1.17
N PRO A 14 -0.74 -15.94 -0.95
CA PRO A 14 -0.36 -14.56 -0.72
C PRO A 14 0.69 -14.51 0.41
N PRO A 15 1.74 -13.68 0.27
CA PRO A 15 2.77 -13.61 1.29
C PRO A 15 2.14 -13.07 2.59
N PRO A 16 2.41 -13.71 3.75
CA PRO A 16 1.89 -13.23 5.02
C PRO A 16 2.40 -11.83 5.33
N GLY A 17 1.61 -11.09 6.11
CA GLY A 17 1.98 -9.78 6.66
C GLY A 17 3.42 -9.73 7.17
N LEU A 18 4.10 -8.64 6.84
CA LEU A 18 5.51 -8.37 7.13
C LEU A 18 5.73 -8.08 8.61
N LEU A 19 4.83 -7.31 9.19
CA LEU A 19 4.85 -6.95 10.60
C LEU A 19 3.87 -7.86 11.34
N PRO A 20 4.31 -8.59 12.41
CA PRO A 20 3.36 -9.14 13.38
C PRO A 20 2.62 -7.97 14.08
N GLU A 21 1.87 -8.21 15.16
CA GLU A 21 1.43 -7.12 16.07
C GLU A 21 2.62 -6.42 16.80
N GLY A 22 3.69 -6.11 16.06
CA GLY A 22 4.95 -5.50 16.45
C GLY A 22 4.95 -3.98 16.32
N PRO A 23 6.13 -3.36 16.48
CA PRO A 23 6.28 -1.95 16.85
C PRO A 23 5.56 -1.00 15.89
N ARG A 24 4.62 -0.24 16.46
CA ARG A 24 3.81 0.76 15.77
C ARG A 24 4.63 1.99 15.45
N TRP A 25 4.10 2.87 14.58
CA TRP A 25 4.68 4.19 14.29
C TRP A 25 4.99 5.05 15.52
N THR A 26 4.37 4.74 16.67
CA THR A 26 4.56 5.38 17.97
C THR A 26 5.61 4.74 18.86
N SER A 27 6.22 3.62 18.45
CA SER A 27 7.27 2.95 19.23
C SER A 27 8.53 3.83 19.31
N PRO A 28 9.18 3.93 20.48
CA PRO A 28 10.45 4.67 20.61
C PRO A 28 11.61 4.04 19.82
N LEU A 29 11.46 2.78 19.41
CA LEU A 29 12.39 2.06 18.54
C LEU A 29 12.06 2.26 17.05
N TRP A 30 10.86 2.75 16.73
CA TRP A 30 10.44 3.10 15.37
C TRP A 30 11.05 4.44 14.94
N ARG A 31 12.31 4.39 14.53
CA ARG A 31 13.10 5.57 14.13
C ARG A 31 13.05 5.81 12.62
N TRP A 32 11.90 6.28 12.12
CA TRP A 32 11.74 6.59 10.71
C TRP A 32 12.80 7.60 10.22
N GLY A 33 13.44 7.32 9.08
CA GLY A 33 14.49 8.15 8.49
C GLY A 33 15.90 7.94 9.07
N TYR A 34 16.07 7.10 10.09
CA TYR A 34 17.38 6.75 10.64
C TYR A 34 17.95 5.47 10.00
N ALA A 35 19.27 5.34 10.02
CA ALA A 35 19.97 4.15 9.52
C ALA A 35 19.89 2.94 10.49
N VAL A 36 19.22 3.09 11.64
CA VAL A 36 19.12 2.08 12.70
C VAL A 36 17.73 2.14 13.35
N GLY A 37 17.24 1.00 13.83
CA GLY A 37 15.96 0.85 14.52
C GLY A 37 14.91 0.09 13.70
N ASP A 38 13.78 -0.20 14.32
CA ASP A 38 12.76 -1.12 13.78
C ASP A 38 12.23 -0.67 12.41
N ALA A 39 12.09 0.65 12.21
CA ALA A 39 11.67 1.22 10.94
C ALA A 39 12.67 0.94 9.80
N HIS A 40 13.97 0.96 10.08
CA HIS A 40 15.01 0.65 9.09
C HIS A 40 14.95 -0.82 8.68
N ASP A 41 14.85 -1.71 9.67
CA ASP A 41 14.82 -3.16 9.44
C ASP A 41 13.55 -3.58 8.70
N ALA A 42 12.40 -3.04 9.10
CA ALA A 42 11.13 -3.26 8.42
C ALA A 42 11.15 -2.74 6.97
N ALA A 43 11.71 -1.55 6.74
CA ALA A 43 11.86 -1.00 5.39
C ALA A 43 12.77 -1.85 4.50
N LYS A 44 13.87 -2.36 5.04
CA LYS A 44 14.81 -3.24 4.32
C LYS A 44 14.12 -4.54 3.91
N GLU A 45 13.42 -5.17 4.84
CA GLU A 45 12.70 -6.41 4.60
C GLU A 45 11.57 -6.21 3.58
N MET A 46 10.77 -5.14 3.70
CA MET A 46 9.71 -4.84 2.75
C MET A 46 10.23 -4.58 1.33
N ARG A 47 11.34 -3.85 1.17
CA ARG A 47 12.01 -3.67 -0.13
C ARG A 47 12.49 -5.00 -0.71
N SER A 48 13.02 -5.89 0.12
CA SER A 48 13.47 -7.22 -0.29
C SER A 48 12.29 -8.05 -0.82
N ARG A 49 11.19 -8.13 -0.07
CA ARG A 49 9.99 -8.92 -0.46
C ARG A 49 9.32 -8.39 -1.73
N LEU A 50 9.30 -7.08 -1.91
CA LEU A 50 8.62 -6.40 -3.00
C LEU A 50 9.57 -5.97 -4.15
N SER A 51 10.75 -6.60 -4.23
CA SER A 51 11.77 -6.35 -5.25
C SER A 51 11.35 -6.79 -6.65
N GLU A 52 10.54 -7.85 -6.75
CA GLU A 52 10.06 -8.40 -8.02
C GLU A 52 8.67 -7.86 -8.41
N LEU A 53 8.44 -7.72 -9.72
CA LEU A 53 7.16 -7.23 -10.26
C LEU A 53 6.00 -8.12 -9.83
N THR A 54 6.14 -9.44 -9.96
CA THR A 54 5.11 -10.40 -9.57
C THR A 54 4.78 -10.30 -8.09
N SER A 55 5.79 -10.13 -7.22
CA SER A 55 5.57 -9.93 -5.78
C SER A 55 4.76 -8.68 -5.48
N ARG A 56 4.96 -7.60 -6.23
CA ARG A 56 4.19 -6.36 -6.07
C ARG A 56 2.75 -6.51 -6.50
N VAL A 57 2.49 -7.20 -7.61
CA VAL A 57 1.12 -7.51 -8.05
C VAL A 57 0.41 -8.38 -7.03
N LEU A 58 1.06 -9.47 -6.58
CA LEU A 58 0.51 -10.35 -5.55
C LEU A 58 0.25 -9.60 -4.23
N TYR A 59 1.12 -8.68 -3.84
CA TYR A 59 0.91 -7.84 -2.65
C TYR A 59 -0.35 -6.97 -2.75
N LEU A 60 -0.57 -6.30 -3.88
CA LEU A 60 -1.80 -5.50 -4.07
C LEU A 60 -3.06 -6.38 -4.08
N GLN A 61 -3.00 -7.55 -4.71
CA GLN A 61 -4.09 -8.53 -4.68
C GLN A 61 -4.36 -9.02 -3.24
N SER A 62 -3.30 -9.26 -2.46
CA SER A 62 -3.39 -9.69 -1.05
C SER A 62 -4.01 -8.61 -0.17
N ILE A 63 -3.71 -7.33 -0.41
CA ILE A 63 -4.38 -6.21 0.27
C ILE A 63 -5.89 -6.25 0.00
N LEU A 64 -6.32 -6.56 -1.22
CA LEU A 64 -7.73 -6.56 -1.65
C LEU A 64 -8.44 -7.90 -1.41
N ALA A 65 -7.72 -8.93 -0.97
CA ALA A 65 -8.28 -10.26 -0.75
C ALA A 65 -9.25 -10.26 0.44
N ARG A 66 -10.27 -11.12 0.35
CA ARG A 66 -11.19 -11.34 1.47
C ARG A 66 -10.43 -11.92 2.66
N GLY A 67 -10.62 -11.34 3.84
CA GLY A 67 -9.91 -11.79 5.03
C GLY A 67 -8.40 -11.60 4.92
N SER A 68 -7.99 -10.57 4.17
CA SER A 68 -6.59 -10.16 4.01
C SER A 68 -5.85 -10.24 5.33
N ASP A 69 -4.74 -10.96 5.31
CA ASP A 69 -3.76 -11.04 6.39
C ASP A 69 -2.75 -9.90 6.35
N ILE A 70 -2.84 -9.02 5.34
CA ILE A 70 -2.03 -7.81 5.26
C ILE A 70 -2.56 -6.80 6.27
N HIS A 71 -1.75 -6.57 7.31
CA HIS A 71 -2.02 -5.59 8.34
C HIS A 71 -1.88 -4.16 7.81
N TRP A 72 -2.66 -3.24 8.39
CA TRP A 72 -2.60 -1.82 8.05
C TRP A 72 -1.20 -1.20 8.29
N GLU A 73 -0.43 -1.74 9.23
CA GLU A 73 0.95 -1.28 9.48
C GLU A 73 1.87 -1.58 8.29
N ASP A 74 1.69 -2.71 7.61
CA ASP A 74 2.43 -3.02 6.37
C ASP A 74 2.02 -2.07 5.23
N ILE A 75 0.72 -1.78 5.12
CA ILE A 75 0.21 -0.85 4.10
C ILE A 75 0.79 0.55 4.33
N LYS A 76 0.76 1.04 5.58
CA LYS A 76 1.36 2.33 5.98
C LYS A 76 2.86 2.37 5.66
N LEU A 77 3.60 1.30 6.00
CA LEU A 77 5.03 1.20 5.71
C LEU A 77 5.30 1.27 4.20
N CYS A 78 4.54 0.53 3.40
CA CYS A 78 4.65 0.52 1.94
C CYS A 78 4.37 1.91 1.34
N LEU A 79 3.30 2.57 1.80
CA LEU A 79 2.95 3.93 1.42
C LEU A 79 4.06 4.92 1.78
N ALA A 80 4.58 4.88 3.00
CA ALA A 80 5.62 5.78 3.46
C ALA A 80 6.91 5.66 2.63
N LEU A 81 7.31 4.44 2.26
CA LEU A 81 8.44 4.20 1.37
C LEU A 81 8.20 4.80 -0.01
N LYS A 82 6.99 4.63 -0.57
CA LYS A 82 6.63 5.22 -1.86
C LYS A 82 6.59 6.74 -1.82
N TRP A 83 6.08 7.35 -0.76
CA TRP A 83 6.05 8.81 -0.60
C TRP A 83 7.44 9.39 -0.44
N GLN A 84 8.29 8.75 0.35
CA GLN A 84 9.69 9.15 0.47
C GLN A 84 10.38 9.16 -0.90
N ARG A 85 10.18 8.11 -1.70
CA ARG A 85 10.73 8.04 -3.05
C ARG A 85 10.10 9.08 -3.99
N ALA A 86 8.78 9.27 -3.94
CA ALA A 86 8.09 10.27 -4.75
C ALA A 86 8.59 11.68 -4.47
N ALA A 87 8.83 12.03 -3.19
CA ALA A 87 9.41 13.30 -2.79
C ALA A 87 10.84 13.48 -3.34
N HIS A 88 11.68 12.44 -3.28
CA HIS A 88 13.02 12.46 -3.88
C HIS A 88 12.97 12.67 -5.40
N GLU A 89 11.94 12.13 -6.07
CA GLU A 89 11.70 12.28 -7.51
C GLU A 89 10.91 13.54 -7.88
N ARG A 90 10.48 14.35 -6.90
CA ARG A 90 9.60 15.53 -7.07
C ARG A 90 8.27 15.21 -7.77
N ARG A 91 7.69 14.05 -7.47
CA ARG A 91 6.39 13.56 -8.01
C ARG A 91 5.32 13.41 -6.94
N ASP A 92 5.50 14.04 -5.80
CA ASP A 92 4.63 13.94 -4.64
C ASP A 92 3.45 14.92 -4.65
N GLY A 93 3.21 15.66 -5.74
CA GLY A 93 2.05 16.56 -5.87
C GLY A 93 2.35 18.03 -5.55
N GLY A 94 3.63 18.41 -5.40
CA GLY A 94 4.03 19.81 -5.21
C GLY A 94 4.15 20.22 -3.74
N GLU A 95 3.98 21.50 -3.44
CA GLU A 95 4.35 22.11 -2.15
C GLU A 95 3.62 21.51 -0.93
N GLN A 96 2.44 20.91 -1.13
CA GLN A 96 1.67 20.26 -0.06
C GLN A 96 1.80 18.73 -0.02
N GLY A 97 2.38 18.11 -1.05
CA GLY A 97 2.35 16.69 -1.43
C GLY A 97 2.11 15.63 -0.34
N PHE A 98 3.03 14.66 -0.23
CA PHE A 98 2.95 13.66 0.86
C PHE A 98 3.73 14.07 2.11
N ALA A 99 4.38 15.23 2.11
CA ALA A 99 5.21 15.67 3.22
C ALA A 99 4.43 15.79 4.53
N MET A 100 3.21 16.35 4.49
CA MET A 100 2.35 16.45 5.67
C MET A 100 1.88 15.07 6.15
N THR A 101 1.48 14.18 5.24
CA THR A 101 1.06 12.81 5.55
C THR A 101 2.21 12.02 6.19
N MET A 102 3.44 12.19 5.68
CA MET A 102 4.65 11.59 6.26
C MET A 102 4.93 12.10 7.68
N GLU A 103 4.76 13.40 7.93
CA GLU A 103 4.94 13.96 9.27
C GLU A 103 3.84 13.47 10.23
N ASN A 104 2.59 13.40 9.78
CA ASN A 104 1.48 12.85 10.55
C ASN A 104 1.69 11.37 10.91
N MET A 105 2.23 10.57 9.97
CA MET A 105 2.67 9.19 10.25
C MET A 105 3.73 9.16 11.34
N ARG A 106 4.78 9.98 11.22
CA ARG A 106 5.88 10.06 12.20
C ARG A 106 5.39 10.49 13.59
N LEU A 107 4.39 11.36 13.66
CA LEU A 107 3.75 11.80 14.90
C LEU A 107 2.72 10.80 15.45
N GLY A 108 2.48 9.68 14.76
CA GLY A 108 1.52 8.66 15.17
C GLY A 108 0.05 9.11 15.06
N GLN A 109 -0.26 10.09 14.23
CA GLN A 109 -1.64 10.61 14.08
C GLN A 109 -2.60 9.62 13.40
N TYR A 110 -2.07 8.58 12.76
CA TYR A 110 -2.84 7.51 12.13
C TYR A 110 -2.94 6.25 13.00
N GLU A 111 -2.64 6.37 14.29
CA GLU A 111 -2.81 5.30 15.28
C GLU A 111 -4.16 5.42 16.01
N GLY A 112 -4.63 4.28 16.54
CA GLY A 112 -5.87 4.19 17.32
C GLY A 112 -7.15 4.23 16.49
N ASP A 113 -8.30 4.31 17.18
CA ASP A 113 -9.63 4.03 16.63
C ASP A 113 -10.03 4.90 15.43
N LYS A 114 -9.47 6.12 15.32
CA LYS A 114 -9.76 7.06 14.24
C LYS A 114 -8.58 7.25 13.28
N GLY A 115 -7.44 6.63 13.57
CA GLY A 115 -6.20 6.85 12.85
C GLY A 115 -6.30 6.41 11.39
N LEU A 116 -6.92 5.25 11.15
CA LEU A 116 -7.14 4.76 9.80
C LEU A 116 -8.07 5.66 8.99
N ALA A 117 -9.24 6.02 9.53
CA ALA A 117 -10.18 6.90 8.82
C ALA A 117 -9.53 8.26 8.46
N ARG A 118 -8.68 8.80 9.35
CA ARG A 118 -7.89 10.01 9.07
C ARG A 118 -6.90 9.78 7.92
N LEU A 119 -6.13 8.69 7.95
CA LEU A 119 -5.20 8.35 6.88
C LEU A 119 -5.93 8.30 5.54
N ILE A 120 -7.05 7.59 5.47
CA ILE A 120 -7.83 7.45 4.24
C ILE A 120 -8.36 8.81 3.75
N GLY A 121 -8.84 9.67 4.65
CA GLY A 121 -9.25 11.02 4.30
C GLY A 121 -8.11 11.83 3.68
N ASP A 122 -6.92 11.78 4.27
CA ASP A 122 -5.73 12.48 3.74
C ASP A 122 -5.33 11.92 2.35
N LEU A 123 -5.41 10.60 2.14
CA LEU A 123 -5.14 10.01 0.82
C LEU A 123 -6.15 10.49 -0.22
N GLN A 124 -7.44 10.48 0.12
CA GLN A 124 -8.51 10.92 -0.77
C GLN A 124 -8.36 12.40 -1.15
N SER A 125 -7.88 13.25 -0.23
CA SER A 125 -7.64 14.66 -0.56
C SER A 125 -6.43 14.87 -1.48
N ILE A 126 -5.41 14.02 -1.41
CA ILE A 126 -4.17 14.17 -2.18
C ILE A 126 -4.27 13.56 -3.60
N LEU A 127 -5.03 12.46 -3.76
CA LEU A 127 -5.13 11.74 -5.04
C LEU A 127 -5.47 12.64 -6.25
N PRO A 128 -6.43 13.59 -6.16
CA PRO A 128 -6.74 14.49 -7.27
C PRO A 128 -5.60 15.43 -7.70
N ASP A 129 -4.66 15.73 -6.80
CA ASP A 129 -3.51 16.60 -7.11
C ASP A 129 -2.40 15.84 -7.85
N LEU A 130 -2.41 14.50 -7.77
CA LEU A 130 -1.39 13.65 -8.38
C LEU A 130 -1.76 13.17 -9.78
N MET A 131 -3.06 13.10 -10.08
CA MET A 131 -3.55 12.50 -11.29
C MET A 131 -4.93 13.05 -11.66
N ALA A 132 -5.21 13.15 -12.97
CA ALA A 132 -6.51 13.62 -13.45
C ALA A 132 -7.64 12.67 -13.03
N GLU A 133 -8.86 13.22 -12.86
CA GLU A 133 -10.05 12.48 -12.44
C GLU A 133 -10.36 11.29 -13.38
N GLU A 134 -10.27 11.49 -14.69
CA GLU A 134 -10.48 10.44 -15.70
C GLU A 134 -9.49 9.27 -15.54
N ASP A 135 -8.27 9.54 -15.10
CA ASP A 135 -7.28 8.49 -14.86
C ASP A 135 -7.50 7.81 -13.51
N LEU A 136 -8.04 8.53 -12.51
CA LEU A 136 -8.44 7.95 -11.22
C LEU A 136 -9.61 6.97 -11.39
N GLU A 137 -10.53 7.26 -12.31
CA GLU A 137 -11.59 6.33 -12.70
C GLU A 137 -11.03 5.09 -13.40
N LYS A 138 -10.04 5.23 -14.29
CA LYS A 138 -9.36 4.06 -14.90
C LYS A 138 -8.68 3.20 -13.85
N LEU A 139 -8.12 3.80 -12.79
CA LEU A 139 -7.57 3.04 -11.68
C LEU A 139 -8.64 2.27 -10.90
N ASP A 140 -9.90 2.71 -10.86
CA ASP A 140 -10.97 1.88 -10.30
C ASP A 140 -11.14 0.58 -11.07
N THR A 141 -11.04 0.61 -12.40
CA THR A 141 -11.08 -0.61 -13.22
C THR A 141 -9.90 -1.53 -12.87
N VAL A 142 -8.68 -1.00 -12.78
CA VAL A 142 -7.50 -1.79 -12.40
C VAL A 142 -7.64 -2.39 -11.00
N VAL A 143 -8.13 -1.61 -10.03
CA VAL A 143 -8.37 -2.08 -8.65
C VAL A 143 -9.44 -3.17 -8.62
N GLN A 144 -10.46 -3.08 -9.48
CA GLN A 144 -11.47 -4.13 -9.62
C GLN A 144 -10.87 -5.41 -10.21
N GLU A 145 -10.01 -5.31 -11.23
CA GLU A 145 -9.32 -6.46 -11.83
C GLU A 145 -8.35 -7.14 -10.85
N LEU A 146 -7.73 -6.36 -9.96
CA LEU A 146 -6.90 -6.88 -8.87
C LEU A 146 -7.72 -7.56 -7.75
N ASN A 147 -9.05 -7.45 -7.78
CA ASN A 147 -9.97 -8.09 -6.84
C ASN A 147 -10.87 -9.12 -7.57
N PRO A 148 -10.35 -10.31 -7.90
CA PRO A 148 -11.05 -11.30 -8.72
C PRO A 148 -12.31 -11.89 -8.06
N GLU A 149 -12.48 -11.74 -6.74
CA GLU A 149 -13.64 -12.29 -6.02
C GLU A 149 -14.91 -11.44 -6.12
N GLY A 150 -14.88 -10.29 -6.82
CA GLY A 150 -16.09 -9.53 -7.17
C GLY A 150 -16.95 -9.14 -5.97
N MET A 151 -16.32 -8.88 -4.82
CA MET A 151 -17.03 -8.69 -3.56
C MET A 151 -17.78 -7.35 -3.53
N GLN A 152 -19.00 -7.36 -2.98
CA GLN A 152 -19.82 -6.15 -2.87
C GLN A 152 -19.14 -5.09 -1.99
N LEU A 153 -19.11 -3.87 -2.55
CA LEU A 153 -18.56 -2.59 -2.07
C LEU A 153 -18.95 -2.10 -0.66
N ARG A 154 -19.61 -2.91 0.17
CA ARG A 154 -20.27 -2.43 1.42
C ARG A 154 -19.41 -2.53 2.68
N ASP A 155 -18.24 -3.15 2.61
CA ASP A 155 -17.30 -3.19 3.73
C ASP A 155 -16.42 -1.94 3.73
N GLU A 156 -16.50 -1.15 4.80
CA GLU A 156 -15.72 0.08 5.00
C GLU A 156 -14.21 -0.20 4.92
N ASP A 157 -13.73 -1.31 5.50
CA ASP A 157 -12.31 -1.68 5.44
C ASP A 157 -11.87 -1.95 4.00
N MET A 158 -12.72 -2.57 3.20
CA MET A 158 -12.44 -2.82 1.78
C MET A 158 -12.38 -1.50 0.99
N GLN A 159 -13.26 -0.55 1.28
CA GLN A 159 -13.20 0.79 0.66
C GLN A 159 -11.89 1.50 1.02
N HIS A 160 -11.47 1.44 2.29
CA HIS A 160 -10.21 1.98 2.76
C HIS A 160 -9.01 1.34 2.04
N ARG A 161 -8.99 0.01 1.93
CA ARG A 161 -7.92 -0.73 1.24
C ARG A 161 -7.81 -0.36 -0.23
N ARG A 162 -8.94 -0.15 -0.92
CA ARG A 162 -8.95 0.33 -2.31
C ARG A 162 -8.32 1.71 -2.45
N VAL A 163 -8.61 2.64 -1.56
CA VAL A 163 -7.96 3.97 -1.56
C VAL A 163 -6.45 3.83 -1.39
N ALA A 164 -5.99 2.99 -0.47
CA ALA A 164 -4.56 2.75 -0.26
C ALA A 164 -3.89 2.13 -1.51
N VAL A 165 -4.52 1.15 -2.16
CA VAL A 165 -4.02 0.56 -3.41
C VAL A 165 -3.96 1.60 -4.53
N LYS A 166 -4.99 2.45 -4.68
CA LYS A 166 -4.95 3.56 -5.64
C LYS A 166 -3.76 4.48 -5.42
N ALA A 167 -3.51 4.86 -4.16
CA ALA A 167 -2.35 5.71 -3.82
C ALA A 167 -1.02 5.05 -4.22
N LEU A 168 -0.88 3.73 -4.07
CA LEU A 168 0.30 2.99 -4.54
C LEU A 168 0.39 2.97 -6.08
N LEU A 169 -0.73 2.76 -6.77
CA LEU A 169 -0.78 2.71 -8.24
C LEU A 169 -0.47 4.06 -8.88
N VAL A 170 -1.00 5.17 -8.36
CA VAL A 170 -0.67 6.54 -8.81
C VAL A 170 0.84 6.81 -8.75
N LEU A 171 1.52 6.22 -7.78
CA LEU A 171 2.97 6.34 -7.62
C LEU A 171 3.78 5.31 -8.40
N ASP A 172 3.13 4.61 -9.34
CA ASP A 172 3.70 3.62 -10.23
C ASP A 172 4.40 2.49 -9.46
N PHE A 173 3.78 2.03 -8.38
CA PHE A 173 4.35 1.00 -7.49
C PHE A 173 4.71 -0.29 -8.22
N ILE A 174 3.86 -0.78 -9.13
CA ILE A 174 4.09 -2.05 -9.85
C ILE A 174 5.37 -1.98 -10.69
N ASN A 175 5.60 -0.90 -11.44
CA ASN A 175 6.73 -0.82 -12.36
C ASN A 175 8.02 -0.32 -11.67
N LYS A 176 7.90 0.65 -10.74
CA LYS A 176 9.08 1.26 -10.10
C LYS A 176 9.50 0.59 -8.81
N GLY A 177 8.63 -0.19 -8.17
CA GLY A 177 8.88 -0.71 -6.82
C GLY A 177 8.95 0.39 -5.76
N LEU A 178 9.57 0.05 -4.63
CA LEU A 178 9.77 0.92 -3.45
C LEU A 178 11.02 1.79 -3.57
#